data_AF-A0ABD1TJA9-F1
#
_entry.id   AF-A0ABD1TJA9-F1
#
_cell.length_a   1.000
_cell.length_b   1.000
_cell.length_c   1.000
_cell.angle_alpha   90.00
_cell.angle_beta   90.00
_cell.angle_gamma   90.00
#
_symmetry.space_group_name_H-M   'P 1'
#
loop_
_entity.id
_entity.type
_entity.pdbx_description
1 polymer ?
#
loop_
_entity_poly.entity_id
_entity_poly.type
_entity_poly.pdbx_seq_one_letter_code
_entity_poly.pdbx_strand_id
1 'polypeptide(L)'
;MLFSSGMGISCLVRNKRIKITQEIIRSILYLEDSSIRLYTTKMIPRLEEYIPIEACRRVTGKHFKAPVRLSTNQLTLTYRILHNVISHIIVPRKGHLDEVNHYDVFLLDSILVG
;
A
#
# COMPACT_ATOMS: atom_id res chain seq x y z
N MET A 1 18.60 5.03 15.96
CA MET A 1 18.48 3.57 16.11
C MET A 1 17.01 3.24 16.25
N LEU A 2 16.43 2.49 15.31
CA LEU A 2 15.04 2.03 15.40
C LEU A 2 15.08 0.55 15.82
N PHE A 3 14.55 0.26 17.00
CA PHE A 3 14.43 -1.10 17.52
C PHE A 3 13.17 -1.77 16.96
N SER A 4 13.35 -3.00 16.47
CA SER A 4 12.30 -3.84 15.91
C SER A 4 11.91 -4.94 16.89
N SER A 5 10.76 -4.78 17.55
CA SER A 5 9.93 -5.88 18.04
C SER A 5 8.49 -5.37 18.22
N GLY A 6 7.56 -5.83 17.37
CA GLY A 6 6.12 -5.47 17.41
C GLY A 6 5.74 -4.13 16.76
N MET A 7 6.49 -3.69 15.75
CA MET A 7 6.68 -2.29 15.32
C MET A 7 5.43 -1.54 14.81
N GLY A 8 4.93 -0.61 15.64
CA GLY A 8 4.40 0.65 15.16
C GLY A 8 5.53 1.69 15.03
N ILE A 9 5.41 2.65 14.11
CA ILE A 9 6.35 3.78 14.03
C ILE A 9 5.99 4.80 15.08
N SER A 10 6.98 5.35 15.76
CA SER A 10 6.77 6.54 16.59
C SER A 10 7.71 7.65 16.20
N CYS A 11 7.18 8.87 16.09
CA CYS A 11 7.95 10.08 15.86
C CYS A 11 7.54 11.16 16.87
N LEU A 12 8.44 12.13 17.08
CA LEU A 12 8.18 13.29 17.93
C LEU A 12 7.98 14.51 17.03
N VAL A 13 6.82 15.15 17.11
CA VAL A 13 6.52 16.38 16.39
C VAL A 13 6.10 17.43 17.41
N ARG A 14 6.86 18.53 17.52
CA ARG A 14 6.59 19.62 18.48
C ARG A 14 6.38 19.12 19.92
N ASN A 15 7.28 18.25 20.40
CA ASN A 15 7.19 17.56 21.71
C ASN A 15 5.96 16.66 21.93
N LYS A 16 5.15 16.40 20.89
CA LYS A 16 4.08 15.40 20.96
C LYS A 16 4.57 14.10 20.33
N ARG A 17 4.44 13.00 21.07
CA ARG A 17 4.76 11.66 20.59
C ARG A 17 3.59 11.16 19.75
N ILE A 18 3.82 11.00 18.46
CA ILE A 18 2.88 10.36 17.53
C ILE A 18 3.32 8.90 17.42
N LYS A 19 2.41 7.97 17.71
CA LYS A 19 2.63 6.54 17.56
C LYS A 19 1.64 6.01 16.53
N ILE A 20 2.16 5.55 15.40
CA ILE A 20 1.43 4.93 14.32
C ILE A 20 1.53 3.42 14.53
N THR A 21 0.49 2.81 15.08
CA THR A 21 0.36 1.35 15.22
C THR A 21 -0.34 0.76 14.00
N GLN A 22 -0.21 -0.55 13.79
CA GLN A 22 -0.97 -1.24 12.73
C GLN A 22 -2.48 -1.03 12.86
N GLU A 23 -2.98 -0.95 14.09
CA GLU A 23 -4.41 -0.72 14.38
C GLU A 23 -4.87 0.68 13.96
N ILE A 24 -4.08 1.71 14.25
CA ILE A 24 -4.32 3.09 13.78
C ILE A 24 -4.27 3.15 12.25
N ILE A 25 -3.37 2.40 11.63
CA ILE A 25 -3.30 2.38 10.16
C ILE A 25 -4.51 1.65 9.57
N ARG A 26 -4.95 0.52 10.14
CA ARG A 26 -6.18 -0.17 9.73
C ARG A 26 -7.40 0.73 9.82
N SER A 27 -7.51 1.53 10.89
CA SER A 27 -8.61 2.47 11.06
C SER A 27 -8.53 3.65 10.09
N ILE A 28 -7.33 4.17 9.79
CA ILE A 28 -7.13 5.21 8.77
C ILE A 28 -7.50 4.68 7.37
N LEU A 29 -7.16 3.44 7.07
CA LEU A 29 -7.36 2.82 5.76
C LEU A 29 -8.71 2.08 5.63
N TYR A 30 -9.56 2.10 6.66
CA TYR A 30 -10.83 1.37 6.72
C TYR A 30 -10.73 -0.11 6.28
N LEU A 31 -9.64 -0.78 6.64
CA LEU A 31 -9.40 -2.16 6.22
C LEU A 31 -10.06 -3.17 7.17
N GLU A 32 -11.02 -3.94 6.68
CA GLU A 32 -11.53 -5.15 7.35
C GLU A 32 -10.50 -6.30 7.36
N ASP A 33 -10.62 -7.29 8.26
CA ASP A 33 -9.71 -8.44 8.31
C ASP A 33 -9.68 -9.27 7.01
N SER A 34 -10.77 -9.27 6.26
CA SER A 34 -10.89 -9.86 4.92
C SER A 34 -9.90 -9.22 3.92
N SER A 35 -9.65 -7.91 4.04
CA SER A 35 -8.72 -7.13 3.22
C SER A 35 -7.26 -7.53 3.44
N ILE A 36 -6.91 -7.94 4.66
CA ILE A 36 -5.57 -8.44 5.00
C ILE A 36 -5.32 -9.82 4.36
N ARG A 37 -6.36 -10.66 4.28
CA ARG A 37 -6.29 -11.94 3.55
C ARG A 37 -6.14 -11.72 2.04
N LEU A 38 -6.78 -10.70 1.47
CA LEU A 38 -6.59 -10.35 0.05
C LEU A 38 -5.16 -9.85 -0.22
N TYR A 39 -4.59 -9.05 0.69
CA TYR A 39 -3.20 -8.60 0.62
C TYR A 39 -2.20 -9.77 0.59
N THR A 40 -2.43 -10.81 1.40
CA THR A 40 -1.55 -11.97 1.48
C THR A 40 -1.77 -12.98 0.35
N THR A 41 -2.97 -13.07 -0.21
CA THR A 41 -3.31 -14.01 -1.30
C THR A 41 -3.02 -13.46 -2.70
N LYS A 42 -2.54 -12.21 -2.83
CA LYS A 42 -2.26 -11.51 -4.10
C LYS A 42 -3.46 -11.46 -5.06
N MET A 43 -4.68 -11.65 -4.56
CA MET A 43 -5.88 -11.64 -5.39
C MET A 43 -6.24 -10.21 -5.82
N ILE A 44 -6.81 -10.08 -7.01
CA ILE A 44 -7.39 -8.82 -7.48
C ILE A 44 -8.64 -8.53 -6.63
N PRO A 45 -8.74 -7.35 -5.98
CA PRO A 45 -9.96 -6.94 -5.30
C PRO A 45 -11.14 -6.90 -6.26
N ARG A 46 -12.28 -7.48 -5.86
CA ARG A 46 -13.54 -7.40 -6.61
C ARG A 46 -14.47 -6.45 -5.86
N LEU A 47 -14.36 -5.17 -6.19
CA LEU A 47 -15.22 -4.10 -5.70
C LEU A 47 -15.92 -3.47 -6.91
N GLU A 48 -17.21 -3.17 -6.81
CA GLU A 48 -18.04 -2.77 -7.97
C GLU A 48 -17.49 -1.54 -8.71
N GLU A 49 -16.87 -0.60 -7.99
CA GLU A 49 -16.35 0.65 -8.55
C GLU A 49 -14.84 0.58 -8.87
N TYR A 50 -14.15 -0.50 -8.48
CA TYR A 50 -12.72 -0.64 -8.71
C TYR A 50 -12.44 -1.22 -10.09
N ILE A 51 -11.82 -0.41 -10.96
CA ILE A 51 -11.38 -0.82 -12.29
C ILE A 51 -9.84 -0.98 -12.28
N PRO A 52 -9.31 -2.22 -12.24
CA PRO A 52 -7.88 -2.45 -12.03
C PRO A 52 -6.99 -1.80 -13.10
N ILE A 53 -7.47 -1.73 -14.34
CA ILE A 53 -6.70 -1.16 -15.44
C ILE A 53 -6.54 0.36 -15.31
N GLU A 54 -7.58 1.06 -14.85
CA GLU A 54 -7.50 2.50 -14.61
C GLU A 54 -6.62 2.81 -13.41
N ALA A 55 -6.68 1.99 -12.36
CA ALA A 55 -5.78 2.09 -11.22
C ALA A 55 -4.31 1.92 -11.65
N CYS A 56 -3.98 0.89 -12.45
CA CYS A 56 -2.63 0.72 -13.01
C CYS A 56 -2.16 1.96 -13.80
N ARG A 57 -3.05 2.59 -14.57
CA ARG A 57 -2.72 3.80 -15.33
C ARG A 57 -2.45 4.98 -14.42
N ARG A 58 -3.25 5.18 -13.37
CA ARG A 58 -3.05 6.26 -12.39
C ARG A 58 -1.73 6.10 -11.62
N VAL A 59 -1.45 4.92 -11.08
CA VAL A 59 -0.25 4.70 -10.24
C VAL A 59 1.07 4.80 -11.04
N THR A 60 1.03 4.54 -12.35
CA THR A 60 2.22 4.57 -13.23
C THR A 60 2.32 5.80 -14.14
N GLY A 61 1.20 6.49 -14.40
CA GLY A 61 1.08 7.50 -15.45
C GLY A 61 1.20 6.95 -16.88
N LYS A 62 1.02 5.64 -17.09
CA LYS A 62 1.20 4.97 -18.39
C LYS A 62 -0.08 4.30 -18.86
N HIS A 63 -0.29 4.23 -20.17
CA HIS A 63 -1.41 3.49 -20.76
C HIS A 63 -1.13 1.99 -20.88
N PHE A 64 -2.08 1.18 -20.43
CA PHE A 64 -2.06 -0.28 -20.54
C PHE A 64 -3.36 -0.81 -21.17
N LYS A 65 -3.29 -1.97 -21.83
CA LYS A 65 -4.43 -2.64 -22.48
C LYS A 65 -5.09 -3.72 -21.62
N ALA A 66 -4.42 -4.20 -20.58
CA ALA A 66 -4.92 -5.19 -19.63
C ALA A 66 -4.22 -5.00 -18.28
N PRO A 67 -4.75 -5.51 -17.15
CA PRO A 67 -4.04 -5.49 -15.87
C PRO A 67 -2.66 -6.13 -16.03
N VAL A 68 -1.61 -5.40 -15.64
CA VAL A 68 -0.21 -5.83 -15.79
C VAL A 68 0.40 -6.01 -14.42
N ARG A 69 1.30 -6.99 -14.29
CA ARG A 69 2.17 -7.12 -13.12
C ARG A 69 3.17 -5.97 -13.14
N LEU A 70 3.15 -5.15 -12.08
CA LEU A 70 3.98 -3.96 -12.00
C LEU A 70 5.22 -4.19 -11.15
N SER A 71 6.25 -3.41 -11.43
CA SER A 71 7.42 -3.28 -10.57
C SER A 71 7.51 -1.87 -9.97
N THR A 72 8.17 -1.76 -8.82
CA THR A 72 8.22 -0.50 -8.04
C THR A 72 8.84 0.65 -8.85
N ASN A 73 9.74 0.36 -9.80
CA ASN A 73 10.33 1.37 -10.69
C ASN A 73 9.35 1.92 -11.77
N GLN A 74 8.22 1.27 -12.01
CA GLN A 74 7.21 1.73 -12.96
C GLN A 74 6.19 2.68 -12.34
N LEU A 75 6.11 2.73 -11.01
CA LEU A 75 5.29 3.66 -10.26
C LEU A 75 5.85 5.08 -10.37
N THR A 76 4.97 6.09 -10.38
CA THR A 76 5.44 7.49 -10.26
C THR A 76 6.01 7.75 -8.85
N LEU A 77 6.76 8.83 -8.69
CA LEU A 77 7.51 9.10 -7.44
C LEU A 77 6.62 9.08 -6.19
N THR A 78 5.45 9.72 -6.24
CA THR A 78 4.50 9.76 -5.12
C THR A 78 4.06 8.36 -4.71
N TYR A 79 3.68 7.54 -5.69
CA TYR A 79 3.24 6.17 -5.46
C TYR A 79 4.38 5.25 -5.02
N ARG A 80 5.63 5.49 -5.46
CA ARG A 80 6.81 4.76 -4.96
C ARG A 80 7.06 5.00 -3.48
N ILE A 81 6.98 6.26 -3.06
CA ILE A 81 7.16 6.62 -1.65
C ILE A 81 6.06 5.95 -0.81
N LEU A 82 4.81 6.03 -1.26
CA LEU A 82 3.68 5.42 -0.56
C LEU A 82 3.79 3.88 -0.53
N HIS A 83 4.18 3.24 -1.64
CA HIS A 83 4.39 1.79 -1.70
C HIS A 83 5.46 1.32 -0.71
N ASN A 84 6.55 2.07 -0.58
CA ASN A 84 7.60 1.78 0.40
C ASN A 84 7.09 1.91 1.84
N VAL A 85 6.28 2.94 2.12
CA VAL A 85 5.65 3.09 3.45
C VAL A 85 4.74 1.90 3.73
N ILE A 86 3.85 1.53 2.81
CA ILE A 86 2.94 0.40 2.97
C ILE A 86 3.73 -0.91 3.19
N SER A 87 4.70 -1.20 2.33
CA SER A 87 5.40 -2.49 2.29
C SER A 87 6.39 -2.70 3.43
N HIS A 88 6.92 -1.64 4.03
CA HIS A 88 7.87 -1.75 5.16
C HIS A 88 7.25 -1.49 6.52
N ILE A 89 6.17 -0.72 6.58
CA ILE A 89 5.63 -0.20 7.84
C ILE A 89 4.27 -0.80 8.12
N ILE A 90 3.36 -0.70 7.14
CA ILE A 90 1.94 -1.00 7.35
C ILE A 90 1.70 -2.50 7.27
N VAL A 91 2.15 -3.11 6.17
CA VAL A 91 2.06 -4.55 5.96
C VAL A 91 3.44 -5.08 5.56
N PRO A 92 4.34 -5.28 6.55
CA PRO A 92 5.72 -5.67 6.31
C PRO A 92 5.79 -6.96 5.50
N ARG A 93 6.30 -6.89 4.28
CA ARG A 93 6.49 -8.07 3.43
C ARG A 93 7.87 -8.70 3.68
N LYS A 94 7.89 -10.03 3.85
CA LYS A 94 9.11 -10.83 3.71
C LYS A 94 9.21 -11.28 2.25
N GLY A 95 10.05 -10.63 1.44
CA GLY A 95 10.21 -10.96 0.01
C GLY A 95 10.77 -9.81 -0.83
N HIS A 96 10.79 -9.99 -2.16
CA HIS A 96 11.25 -8.97 -3.11
C HIS A 96 10.27 -7.79 -3.16
N LEU A 97 10.70 -6.64 -2.64
CA LEU A 97 9.93 -5.38 -2.57
C LEU A 97 9.82 -4.66 -3.91
N ASP A 98 10.43 -5.23 -4.94
CA ASP A 98 10.44 -4.72 -6.30
C ASP A 98 9.13 -5.08 -7.02
N GLU A 99 8.37 -6.04 -6.50
CA GLU A 99 7.08 -6.46 -7.05
C GLU A 99 5.94 -5.64 -6.44
N VAL A 100 5.11 -5.04 -7.32
CA VAL A 100 3.87 -4.36 -6.97
C VAL A 100 2.71 -5.24 -7.44
N ASN A 101 1.98 -5.82 -6.49
CA ASN A 101 0.86 -6.71 -6.79
C ASN A 101 -0.46 -5.94 -6.98
N HIS A 102 -1.51 -6.62 -7.42
CA HIS A 102 -2.80 -5.98 -7.70
C HIS A 102 -3.45 -5.35 -6.47
N TYR A 103 -3.17 -5.88 -5.28
CA TYR A 103 -3.66 -5.34 -4.04
C TYR A 103 -2.87 -4.07 -3.62
N ASP A 104 -1.58 -4.00 -3.93
CA ASP A 104 -0.80 -2.77 -3.78
C ASP A 104 -1.35 -1.68 -4.68
N VAL A 105 -1.62 -2.00 -5.95
CA VAL A 105 -2.21 -1.03 -6.88
C VAL A 105 -3.55 -0.51 -6.34
N PHE A 106 -4.40 -1.40 -5.81
CA PHE A 106 -5.65 -1.01 -5.18
C PHE A 106 -5.43 -0.06 -3.99
N LEU A 107 -4.61 -0.47 -3.01
CA LEU A 107 -4.30 0.35 -1.83
C LEU A 107 -3.74 1.72 -2.20
N LEU A 108 -2.78 1.73 -3.11
CA LEU A 108 -2.12 2.92 -3.61
C LEU A 108 -3.12 3.88 -4.26
N ASP A 109 -3.99 3.35 -5.12
CA ASP A 109 -4.99 4.12 -5.84
C ASP A 109 -6.06 4.68 -4.89
N SER A 110 -6.63 3.85 -4.00
CA SER A 110 -7.63 4.27 -3.01
C SER A 110 -7.11 5.32 -2.04
N ILE A 111 -5.84 5.25 -1.61
CA ILE A 111 -5.29 6.26 -0.68
C ILE A 111 -5.21 7.65 -1.32
N LEU A 112 -4.96 7.74 -2.63
CA LEU A 112 -4.74 9.03 -3.30
C LEU A 112 -5.95 9.53 -4.10
N VAL A 113 -6.88 8.65 -4.48
CA VAL A 113 -8.11 9.00 -5.19
C VAL A 113 -9.30 9.11 -4.25
N GLY A 114 -9.34 8.31 -3.17
CA GLY A 114 -10.49 8.14 -2.28
C GLY A 114 -11.29 6.91 -2.66
#